data_AF-A0A6A4ZDC5-F1
#
_entry.id   AF-A0A6A4ZDC5-F1
#
_cell.length_a   1.000
_cell.length_b   1.000
_cell.length_c   1.000
_cell.angle_alpha   90.00
_cell.angle_beta   90.00
_cell.angle_gamma   90.00
#
_symmetry.space_group_name_H-M   'P 1'
#
loop_
_entity.id
_entity.type
_entity.pdbx_description
1 polymer ?
#
loop_
_entity_poly.entity_id
_entity_poly.type
_entity_poly.pdbx_seq_one_letter_code
_entity_poly.pdbx_strand_id
1 'polypeptide(L)'
;MDVSDICNLQATSRVCHNHLEAVAQFATSLTQTFSLDTFSATRAIKDMRVGIMRFATNQDGSDWTLLQQALHDDTSWSFYGWAYLYDWVQGTHEVVSFEGDAGTLVLISTAQSPILYATNSTVSAATRLIYFLMAYTSHVLGFVALSCLGGILWHGFQMDGTNLFWFNRIMGCIWLGRPLLLVRGITALLILSTTQLALVEPTPSQTRFACVSRSWLGSMVLAGEATWVLYVGHDFLAIAADRRTKLYGPLSCLVAWIALVVTDVVWPVQPAAFLSRQCTAQDMNQSVQCSSGVLGIGHFGRCCVLLMLMGIASVVAMWTDVCAVLPSLP
;
A
#
# COMPACT_ATOMS: atom_id res chain seq x y z
N MET A 1 5.23 -3.24 45.71
CA MET A 1 5.11 -1.80 45.39
C MET A 1 4.76 -1.11 46.69
N ASP A 2 5.65 -0.31 47.23
CA ASP A 2 5.41 0.42 48.49
C ASP A 2 4.82 1.80 48.16
N VAL A 3 3.56 2.02 48.54
CA VAL A 3 2.82 3.26 48.24
C VAL A 3 3.44 4.46 48.94
N SER A 4 3.96 4.27 50.16
CA SER A 4 4.51 5.36 50.96
C SER A 4 5.77 5.92 50.33
N ASP A 5 6.67 5.06 49.86
CA ASP A 5 7.91 5.50 49.21
C ASP A 5 7.65 6.23 47.90
N ILE A 6 6.66 5.79 47.11
CA ILE A 6 6.26 6.47 45.87
C ILE A 6 5.70 7.86 46.20
N CYS A 7 4.81 7.96 47.18
CA CYS A 7 4.18 9.22 47.53
C CYS A 7 5.09 10.22 48.24
N ASN A 8 6.20 9.76 48.84
CA ASN A 8 7.25 10.63 49.38
C ASN A 8 8.03 11.39 48.29
N LEU A 9 7.97 10.94 47.04
CA LEU A 9 8.59 11.61 45.89
C LEU A 9 7.74 12.79 45.36
N GLN A 10 6.53 13.01 45.89
CA GLN A 10 5.67 14.13 45.52
C GLN A 10 5.53 15.16 46.64
N ALA A 11 5.36 16.42 46.26
CA ALA A 11 5.08 17.51 47.19
C ALA A 11 3.71 17.36 47.89
N THR A 12 2.75 16.67 47.28
CA THR A 12 1.37 16.48 47.78
C THR A 12 1.09 15.05 48.25
N SER A 13 1.77 14.62 49.31
CA SER A 13 1.78 13.21 49.75
C SER A 13 0.40 12.65 50.11
N ARG A 14 -0.49 13.40 50.78
CA ARG A 14 -1.79 12.88 51.25
C ARG A 14 -2.76 12.47 50.13
N VAL A 15 -2.85 13.27 49.07
CA VAL A 15 -3.73 12.96 47.92
C VAL A 15 -3.18 11.76 47.15
N CYS A 16 -1.86 11.69 47.02
CA CYS A 16 -1.16 10.56 46.40
C CYS A 16 -1.51 9.23 47.09
N HIS A 17 -1.43 9.17 48.43
CA HIS A 17 -1.74 7.94 49.18
C HIS A 17 -3.16 7.44 48.90
N ASN A 18 -4.17 8.31 49.02
CA ASN A 18 -5.57 7.94 48.80
C ASN A 18 -5.83 7.40 47.40
N HIS A 19 -5.18 7.95 46.37
CA HIS A 19 -5.33 7.46 44.99
C HIS A 19 -4.55 6.18 44.70
N LEU A 20 -3.27 6.11 45.10
CA LEU A 20 -2.44 4.95 44.83
C LEU A 20 -2.91 3.71 45.59
N GLU A 21 -3.46 3.86 46.79
CA GLU A 21 -4.01 2.74 47.55
C GLU A 21 -5.25 2.14 46.85
N ALA A 22 -6.15 2.99 46.34
CA ALA A 22 -7.30 2.54 45.55
C ALA A 22 -6.87 1.84 44.24
N VAL A 23 -5.85 2.36 43.55
CA VAL A 23 -5.29 1.75 42.34
C VAL A 23 -4.62 0.42 42.64
N ALA A 24 -3.86 0.31 43.73
CA ALA A 24 -3.19 -0.93 44.12
C ALA A 24 -4.20 -2.05 44.43
N GLN A 25 -5.27 -1.73 45.16
CA GLN A 25 -6.36 -2.68 45.44
C GLN A 25 -7.00 -3.17 44.13
N PHE A 26 -7.29 -2.26 43.19
CA PHE A 26 -7.83 -2.64 41.89
C PHE A 26 -6.85 -3.49 41.06
N ALA A 27 -5.58 -3.13 41.01
CA ALA A 27 -4.55 -3.87 40.25
C ALA A 27 -4.36 -5.31 40.73
N THR A 28 -4.46 -5.57 42.04
CA THR A 28 -4.40 -6.94 42.59
C THR A 28 -5.56 -7.83 42.12
N SER A 29 -6.74 -7.25 41.86
CA SER A 29 -7.88 -8.00 41.31
C SER A 29 -7.70 -8.35 39.83
N LEU A 30 -7.04 -7.47 39.05
CA LEU A 30 -6.78 -7.68 37.62
C LEU A 30 -5.69 -8.72 37.36
N THR A 31 -4.62 -8.72 38.15
CA THR A 31 -3.48 -9.64 38.01
C THR A 31 -3.84 -11.10 38.26
N GLN A 32 -4.90 -11.37 39.04
CA GLN A 32 -5.46 -12.72 39.19
C GLN A 32 -6.12 -13.24 37.90
N THR A 33 -6.47 -12.35 36.97
CA THR A 33 -7.21 -12.69 35.74
C THR A 33 -6.29 -12.79 34.51
N PHE A 34 -5.17 -12.08 34.49
CA PHE A 34 -4.23 -12.04 33.36
C PHE A 34 -2.78 -12.23 33.83
N SER A 35 -2.11 -13.28 33.34
CA SER A 35 -0.66 -13.44 33.46
C SER A 35 0.04 -12.72 32.31
N LEU A 36 0.49 -11.49 32.54
CA LEU A 36 1.32 -10.75 31.59
C LEU A 36 2.79 -11.10 31.81
N ASP A 37 3.46 -11.68 30.82
CA ASP A 37 4.91 -11.86 30.82
C ASP A 37 5.59 -10.52 30.49
N THR A 38 5.96 -9.79 31.53
CA THR A 38 6.60 -8.47 31.42
C THR A 38 8.14 -8.56 31.38
N PHE A 39 8.71 -9.74 31.61
CA PHE A 39 10.14 -9.89 31.85
C PHE A 39 10.99 -9.50 30.64
N SER A 40 10.57 -9.89 29.44
CA SER A 40 11.26 -9.56 28.19
C SER A 40 11.24 -8.04 27.92
N ALA A 41 10.09 -7.40 28.12
CA ALA A 41 9.92 -5.95 27.93
C ALA A 41 10.75 -5.17 28.95
N THR A 42 10.71 -5.54 30.23
CA THR A 42 11.51 -4.88 31.28
C THR A 42 13.01 -5.00 31.02
N ARG A 43 13.48 -6.17 30.57
CA ARG A 43 14.89 -6.36 30.19
C ARG A 43 15.29 -5.46 29.02
N ALA A 44 14.46 -5.40 27.97
CA ALA A 44 14.73 -4.54 26.82
C ALA A 44 14.79 -3.05 27.21
N ILE A 45 13.89 -2.59 28.08
CA ILE A 45 13.90 -1.22 28.59
C ILE A 45 15.15 -0.92 29.42
N LYS A 46 15.57 -1.84 30.29
CA LYS A 46 16.83 -1.73 31.04
C LYS A 46 18.04 -1.60 30.10
N ASP A 47 18.06 -2.37 29.02
CA ASP A 47 19.16 -2.36 28.05
C ASP A 47 19.23 -1.05 27.24
N MET A 48 18.09 -0.48 26.87
CA MET A 48 18.02 0.80 26.15
C MET A 48 18.43 2.01 26.99
N ARG A 49 18.47 1.89 28.33
CA ARG A 49 18.85 2.97 29.28
C ARG A 49 18.10 4.29 29.05
N VAL A 50 16.83 4.19 28.67
CA VAL A 50 15.98 5.37 28.43
C VAL A 50 15.82 6.15 29.74
N GLY A 51 16.06 7.45 29.68
CA GLY A 51 15.97 8.32 30.84
C GLY A 51 15.43 9.71 30.53
N ILE A 52 15.38 10.52 31.57
CA ILE A 52 15.17 11.98 31.48
C ILE A 52 16.48 12.67 31.86
N MET A 53 16.70 13.86 31.32
CA MET A 53 17.81 14.72 31.71
C MET A 53 17.32 16.05 32.27
N ARG A 54 18.12 16.65 33.14
CA ARG A 54 17.88 17.99 33.66
C ARG A 54 19.19 18.70 33.91
N PHE A 55 19.27 19.96 33.49
CA PHE A 55 20.35 20.84 33.89
C PHE A 55 20.11 21.33 35.32
N ALA A 56 21.11 21.19 36.17
CA ALA A 56 21.12 21.65 37.55
C ALA A 56 22.31 22.59 37.76
N THR A 57 22.17 23.48 38.74
CA THR A 57 23.21 24.43 39.14
C THR A 57 23.11 24.63 40.64
N ASN A 58 24.19 25.10 41.26
CA ASN A 58 24.17 25.53 42.65
C ASN A 58 23.24 26.72 42.83
N GLN A 59 22.86 27.03 44.08
CA GLN A 59 21.95 28.14 44.38
C GLN A 59 22.45 29.48 43.84
N ASP A 60 23.77 29.63 43.70
CA ASP A 60 24.44 30.83 43.19
C ASP A 60 24.49 30.91 41.65
N GLY A 61 23.95 29.93 40.93
CA GLY A 61 23.97 29.86 39.46
C GLY A 61 25.33 29.43 38.87
N SER A 62 26.27 29.03 39.72
CA SER A 62 27.58 28.47 39.35
C SER A 62 27.52 26.94 39.17
N ASP A 63 28.49 26.38 38.45
CA ASP A 63 28.65 24.94 38.20
C ASP A 63 27.41 24.24 37.64
N TRP A 64 27.13 24.49 36.36
CA TRP A 64 26.09 23.75 35.64
C TRP A 64 26.50 22.28 35.48
N THR A 65 25.63 21.40 35.96
CA THR A 65 25.79 19.95 35.84
C THR A 65 24.58 19.37 35.12
N LEU A 66 24.81 18.29 34.37
CA LEU A 66 23.76 17.52 33.73
C LEU A 66 23.41 16.34 34.63
N LEU A 67 22.17 16.31 35.11
CA LEU A 67 21.62 15.18 35.85
C LEU A 67 20.83 14.30 34.89
N GLN A 68 21.00 12.99 35.01
CA GLN A 68 20.25 12.00 34.25
C GLN A 68 19.59 11.02 35.21
N GLN A 69 18.32 10.71 34.94
CA GLN A 69 17.54 9.74 35.71
C GLN A 69 16.97 8.70 34.75
N ALA A 70 17.31 7.43 34.96
CA ALA A 70 16.73 6.33 34.19
C ALA A 70 15.24 6.19 34.51
N LEU A 71 14.43 5.85 33.50
CA LEU A 71 13.00 5.59 33.65
C LEU A 71 12.76 4.31 34.46
N HIS A 72 13.58 3.30 34.24
CA HIS A 72 13.49 2.06 34.99
C HIS A 72 14.76 1.86 35.82
N ASP A 73 14.60 1.97 37.13
CA ASP A 73 15.62 1.82 38.15
C ASP A 73 15.07 0.96 39.29
N ASP A 74 15.92 0.45 40.18
CA ASP A 74 15.49 -0.40 41.30
C ASP A 74 14.89 0.43 42.48
N THR A 75 14.63 1.72 42.26
CA THR A 75 14.05 2.68 43.20
C THR A 75 12.55 2.87 43.00
N SER A 76 11.88 3.48 43.99
CA SER A 76 10.43 3.80 43.95
C SER A 76 10.04 4.77 42.82
N TRP A 77 11.01 5.46 42.21
CA TRP A 77 10.82 6.29 41.02
C TRP A 77 10.36 5.48 39.78
N SER A 78 10.69 4.19 39.72
CA SER A 78 10.30 3.31 38.61
C SER A 78 8.80 3.30 38.32
N PHE A 79 7.95 3.57 39.33
CA PHE A 79 6.52 3.76 39.15
C PHE A 79 6.20 4.87 38.14
N TYR A 80 6.82 6.04 38.27
CA TYR A 80 6.63 7.16 37.34
C TYR A 80 7.23 6.85 35.98
N GLY A 81 8.39 6.17 35.95
CA GLY A 81 8.99 5.77 34.70
C GLY A 81 8.13 4.81 33.87
N TRP A 82 7.39 3.90 34.52
CA TRP A 82 6.40 3.07 33.83
C TRP A 82 5.25 3.87 33.22
N ALA A 83 4.83 4.98 33.84
CA ALA A 83 3.84 5.88 33.26
C ALA A 83 4.38 6.54 31.98
N TYR A 84 5.61 7.06 32.02
CA TYR A 84 6.30 7.60 30.82
C TYR A 84 6.48 6.55 29.71
N LEU A 85 6.81 5.31 30.07
CA LEU A 85 6.95 4.22 29.10
C LEU A 85 5.61 3.82 28.48
N TYR A 86 4.54 3.84 29.27
CA TYR A 86 3.18 3.64 28.76
C TYR A 86 2.79 4.73 27.76
N ASP A 87 3.07 5.98 28.10
CA ASP A 87 2.84 7.14 27.24
C ASP A 87 3.69 7.07 25.95
N TRP A 88 4.93 6.61 26.03
CA TRP A 88 5.75 6.32 24.85
C TRP A 88 5.12 5.24 23.95
N VAL A 89 4.59 4.16 24.52
CA VAL A 89 3.88 3.12 23.74
C VAL A 89 2.61 3.68 23.09
N GLN A 90 1.94 4.65 23.72
CA GLN A 90 0.81 5.36 23.11
C GLN A 90 1.22 6.37 22.03
N GLY A 91 2.51 6.69 21.92
CA GLY A 91 3.03 7.67 20.96
C GLY A 91 2.80 9.13 21.38
N THR A 92 2.54 9.40 22.66
CA THR A 92 2.48 10.79 23.20
C THR A 92 3.86 11.33 23.55
N HIS A 93 4.82 10.44 23.77
CA HIS A 93 6.25 10.74 23.90
C HIS A 93 7.04 10.00 22.82
N GLU A 94 8.22 10.51 22.50
CA GLU A 94 9.20 9.86 21.63
C GLU A 94 10.51 9.63 22.40
N VAL A 95 11.27 8.61 22.02
CA VAL A 95 12.59 8.33 22.59
C VAL A 95 13.64 8.53 21.52
N VAL A 96 14.66 9.32 21.84
CA VAL A 96 15.75 9.67 20.93
C VAL A 96 17.10 9.33 21.58
N SER A 97 17.98 8.72 20.80
CA SER A 97 19.39 8.50 21.16
C SER A 97 20.22 9.64 20.60
N PHE A 98 20.82 10.44 21.48
CA PHE A 98 21.81 11.45 21.12
C PHE A 98 23.20 10.83 21.25
N GLU A 99 23.85 10.58 20.13
CA GLU A 99 25.19 10.00 20.07
C GLU A 99 26.21 11.09 19.77
N GLY A 100 27.17 11.27 20.65
CA GLY A 100 28.31 12.16 20.44
C GLY A 100 29.61 11.48 20.88
N ASP A 101 30.73 12.13 20.58
CA ASP A 101 32.07 11.58 20.83
C ASP A 101 32.33 11.30 22.32
N ALA A 102 31.73 12.11 23.20
CA ALA A 102 31.88 12.01 24.65
C ALA A 102 30.90 11.00 25.30
N GLY A 103 29.88 10.52 24.57
CA GLY A 103 28.90 9.58 25.10
C GLY A 103 27.56 9.58 24.37
N THR A 104 26.72 8.64 24.77
CA THR A 104 25.36 8.46 24.24
C THR A 104 24.33 8.77 25.32
N LEU A 105 23.34 9.60 24.99
CA LEU A 105 22.22 9.95 25.85
C LEU A 105 20.91 9.48 25.22
N VAL A 106 20.26 8.50 25.82
CA VAL A 106 18.93 8.02 25.38
C VAL A 106 17.85 8.69 26.22
N LEU A 107 17.10 9.59 25.62
CA LEU A 107 16.19 10.50 26.32
C LEU A 107 14.76 10.39 25.80
N ILE A 108 13.80 10.44 26.72
CA ILE A 108 12.39 10.59 26.39
C ILE A 108 12.03 12.07 26.23
N SER A 109 11.25 12.41 25.21
CA SER A 109 10.79 13.76 24.91
C SER A 109 9.79 14.27 25.95
N THR A 110 9.44 15.54 25.87
CA THR A 110 8.21 16.04 26.51
C THR A 110 6.98 15.50 25.79
N ALA A 111 5.84 15.43 26.49
CA ALA A 111 4.58 15.06 25.87
C ALA A 111 4.25 16.04 24.73
N GLN A 112 4.04 15.53 23.53
CA GLN A 112 3.63 16.33 22.38
C GLN A 112 2.38 15.73 21.76
N SER A 113 1.41 16.58 21.42
CA SER A 113 0.28 16.11 20.63
C SER A 113 0.75 15.79 19.21
N PRO A 114 0.33 14.66 18.62
CA PRO A 114 0.75 14.29 17.28
C PRO A 114 0.41 15.39 16.27
N ILE A 115 1.40 15.77 15.46
CA ILE A 115 1.19 16.71 14.37
C ILE A 115 0.45 15.96 13.27
N LEU A 116 -0.78 16.36 13.00
CA LEU A 116 -1.58 15.81 11.92
C LEU A 116 -1.11 16.42 10.60
N TYR A 117 -0.30 15.66 9.85
CA TYR A 117 0.00 16.00 8.48
C TYR A 117 -1.19 15.63 7.60
N ALA A 118 -1.80 16.63 6.97
CA ALA A 118 -2.75 16.37 5.90
C ALA A 118 -1.98 15.69 4.76
N THR A 119 -2.36 14.45 4.41
CA THR A 119 -1.88 13.81 3.20
C THR A 119 -2.23 14.73 2.04
N ASN A 120 -1.23 15.21 1.30
CA ASN A 120 -1.45 15.94 0.06
C ASN A 120 -2.25 15.02 -0.87
N SER A 121 -3.55 15.31 -1.01
CA SER A 121 -4.49 14.56 -1.83
C SER A 121 -4.31 14.81 -3.34
N THR A 122 -3.28 15.58 -3.70
CA THR A 122 -2.96 15.93 -5.08
C THR A 122 -2.35 14.73 -5.78
N VAL A 123 -3.19 14.02 -6.52
CA VAL A 123 -2.77 12.99 -7.47
C VAL A 123 -1.73 13.59 -8.43
N SER A 124 -0.62 12.88 -8.65
CA SER A 124 0.43 13.30 -9.58
C SER A 124 -0.15 13.65 -10.96
N ALA A 125 0.43 14.68 -11.59
CA ALA A 125 -0.01 15.15 -12.91
C ALA A 125 -0.02 14.02 -13.97
N ALA A 126 0.92 13.07 -13.87
CA ALA A 126 0.99 11.92 -14.76
C ALA A 126 -0.22 10.98 -14.61
N THR A 127 -0.59 10.63 -13.38
CA THR A 127 -1.76 9.77 -13.10
C THR A 127 -3.06 10.45 -13.55
N ARG A 128 -3.16 11.77 -13.34
CA ARG A 128 -4.29 12.57 -13.81
C ARG A 128 -4.39 12.58 -15.35
N LEU A 129 -3.27 12.71 -16.05
CA LEU A 129 -3.23 12.62 -17.51
C LEU A 129 -3.72 11.26 -18.00
N ILE A 130 -3.20 10.17 -17.42
CA ILE A 130 -3.63 8.80 -17.77
C ILE A 130 -5.14 8.64 -17.56
N TYR A 131 -5.68 9.13 -16.45
CA TYR A 131 -7.12 9.10 -16.18
C TYR A 131 -7.93 9.81 -17.28
N PHE A 132 -7.52 11.01 -17.69
CA PHE A 132 -8.20 11.73 -18.77
C PHE A 132 -8.11 11.01 -20.11
N LEU A 133 -6.98 10.37 -20.43
CA LEU A 133 -6.85 9.55 -21.63
C LEU A 133 -7.76 8.32 -21.58
N MET A 134 -7.88 7.64 -20.44
CA MET A 134 -8.81 6.53 -20.26
C MET A 134 -10.27 6.97 -20.39
N ALA A 135 -10.63 8.11 -19.79
CA ALA A 135 -11.94 8.70 -19.93
C ALA A 135 -12.23 9.04 -21.40
N TYR A 136 -11.31 9.74 -22.09
CA TYR A 136 -11.44 10.08 -23.50
C TYR A 136 -11.66 8.84 -24.38
N THR A 137 -10.81 7.81 -24.23
CA THR A 137 -10.95 6.59 -25.02
C THR A 137 -12.29 5.86 -24.79
N SER A 138 -12.76 5.79 -23.55
CA SER A 138 -14.08 5.22 -23.22
C SER A 138 -15.24 6.03 -23.82
N HIS A 139 -15.17 7.38 -23.79
CA HIS A 139 -16.22 8.23 -24.33
C HIS A 139 -16.31 8.12 -25.86
N VAL A 140 -15.18 8.12 -26.56
CA VAL A 140 -15.15 7.97 -28.03
C VAL A 140 -15.71 6.60 -28.44
N LEU A 141 -15.27 5.51 -27.81
CA LEU A 141 -15.81 4.18 -28.11
C LEU A 141 -17.30 4.07 -27.78
N GLY A 142 -17.75 4.65 -26.66
CA GLY A 142 -19.16 4.72 -26.30
C GLY A 142 -20.00 5.49 -27.33
N PHE A 143 -19.50 6.65 -27.79
CA PHE A 143 -20.17 7.46 -28.82
C PHE A 143 -20.29 6.70 -30.15
N VAL A 144 -19.23 6.02 -30.58
CA VAL A 144 -19.26 5.21 -31.82
C VAL A 144 -20.20 4.02 -31.66
N ALA A 145 -20.17 3.33 -30.51
CA ALA A 145 -21.06 2.21 -30.22
C ALA A 145 -22.54 2.62 -30.26
N LEU A 146 -22.90 3.75 -29.64
CA LEU A 146 -24.26 4.30 -29.68
C LEU A 146 -24.68 4.68 -31.09
N SER A 147 -23.77 5.27 -31.88
CA SER A 147 -24.03 5.61 -33.29
C SER A 147 -24.30 4.36 -34.12
N CYS A 148 -23.53 3.28 -33.92
CA CYS A 148 -23.76 1.99 -34.56
C CYS A 148 -25.11 1.39 -34.15
N LEU A 149 -25.46 1.42 -32.86
CA LEU A 149 -26.75 0.92 -32.36
C LEU A 149 -27.93 1.70 -32.95
N GLY A 150 -27.83 3.03 -33.04
CA GLY A 150 -28.83 3.87 -33.70
C GLY A 150 -29.03 3.52 -35.17
N GLY A 151 -27.93 3.26 -35.90
CA GLY A 151 -27.99 2.78 -37.29
C GLY A 151 -28.66 1.42 -37.43
N ILE A 152 -28.36 0.47 -36.54
CA ILE A 152 -28.98 -0.87 -36.53
C ILE A 152 -30.50 -0.76 -36.30
N LEU A 153 -30.92 0.08 -35.35
CA LEU A 153 -32.33 0.33 -35.06
C LEU A 153 -33.04 0.98 -36.27
N TRP A 154 -32.40 1.95 -36.91
CA TRP A 154 -32.94 2.64 -38.09
C TRP A 154 -33.16 1.69 -39.28
N HIS A 155 -32.25 0.73 -39.47
CA HIS A 155 -32.32 -0.27 -40.54
C HIS A 155 -33.07 -1.55 -40.13
N GLY A 156 -33.80 -1.55 -39.02
CA GLY A 156 -34.66 -2.67 -38.63
C GLY A 156 -33.91 -3.97 -38.33
N PHE A 157 -32.72 -3.89 -37.73
CA PHE A 157 -31.89 -5.06 -37.33
C PHE A 157 -31.43 -5.97 -38.48
N GLN A 158 -31.40 -5.49 -39.73
CA GLN A 158 -30.97 -6.28 -40.90
C GLN A 158 -29.44 -6.46 -41.02
N MET A 159 -28.68 -6.26 -39.93
CA MET A 159 -27.21 -6.32 -39.92
C MET A 159 -26.74 -7.66 -39.34
N ASP A 160 -25.73 -8.27 -39.98
CA ASP A 160 -25.07 -9.46 -39.43
C ASP A 160 -24.40 -9.15 -38.09
N GLY A 161 -24.91 -9.76 -37.02
CA GLY A 161 -24.41 -9.58 -35.66
C GLY A 161 -22.93 -9.97 -35.49
N THR A 162 -22.41 -10.80 -36.39
CA THR A 162 -20.99 -11.16 -36.47
C THR A 162 -20.09 -9.94 -36.58
N ASN A 163 -20.55 -8.86 -37.23
CA ASN A 163 -19.77 -7.62 -37.36
C ASN A 163 -19.59 -6.90 -36.03
N LEU A 164 -20.49 -7.06 -35.06
CA LEU A 164 -20.35 -6.46 -33.73
C LEU A 164 -19.22 -7.10 -32.93
N PHE A 165 -18.89 -8.38 -33.16
CA PHE A 165 -17.75 -9.02 -32.50
C PHE A 165 -16.40 -8.41 -32.89
N TRP A 166 -16.34 -7.75 -34.05
CA TRP A 166 -15.15 -7.05 -34.54
C TRP A 166 -15.09 -5.58 -34.12
N PHE A 167 -16.12 -5.08 -33.42
CA PHE A 167 -16.24 -3.68 -33.04
C PHE A 167 -15.01 -3.17 -32.32
N ASN A 168 -14.60 -3.82 -31.22
CA ASN A 168 -13.46 -3.39 -30.43
C ASN A 168 -12.18 -3.35 -31.28
N ARG A 169 -11.93 -4.40 -32.06
CA ARG A 169 -10.73 -4.53 -32.89
C ARG A 169 -10.66 -3.48 -34.01
N ILE A 170 -11.78 -3.18 -34.68
CA ILE A 170 -11.83 -2.25 -35.82
C ILE A 170 -11.93 -0.80 -35.34
N MET A 171 -12.90 -0.52 -34.48
CA MET A 171 -13.20 0.86 -34.06
C MET A 171 -12.12 1.43 -33.17
N GLY A 172 -11.49 0.60 -32.31
CA GLY A 172 -10.36 1.04 -31.50
C GLY A 172 -9.21 1.58 -32.35
N CYS A 173 -8.76 0.82 -33.35
CA CYS A 173 -7.61 1.21 -34.16
C CYS A 173 -7.89 2.44 -35.04
N ILE A 174 -9.12 2.57 -35.55
CA ILE A 174 -9.51 3.66 -36.47
C ILE A 174 -9.79 4.96 -35.72
N TRP A 175 -10.53 4.92 -34.61
CA TRP A 175 -11.01 6.13 -33.93
C TRP A 175 -10.07 6.65 -32.83
N LEU A 176 -9.36 5.75 -32.14
CA LEU A 176 -8.43 6.14 -31.06
C LEU A 176 -6.98 6.18 -31.53
N GLY A 177 -6.63 5.29 -32.46
CA GLY A 177 -5.25 5.07 -32.87
C GLY A 177 -4.47 4.15 -31.92
N ARG A 178 -3.45 3.51 -32.49
CA ARG A 178 -2.64 2.46 -31.82
C ARG A 178 -1.98 2.91 -30.52
N PRO A 179 -1.39 4.12 -30.41
CA PRO A 179 -0.71 4.54 -29.19
C PRO A 179 -1.67 4.62 -27.99
N LEU A 180 -2.87 5.19 -28.18
CA LEU A 180 -3.86 5.31 -27.11
C LEU A 180 -4.42 3.94 -26.69
N LEU A 181 -4.62 3.02 -27.63
CA LEU A 181 -4.98 1.64 -27.33
C LEU A 181 -3.89 0.92 -26.52
N LEU A 182 -2.62 1.13 -26.86
CA LEU A 182 -1.50 0.53 -26.17
C LEU A 182 -1.37 1.07 -24.75
N VAL A 183 -1.51 2.40 -24.55
CA VAL A 183 -1.55 3.00 -23.21
C VAL A 183 -2.71 2.41 -22.41
N ARG A 184 -3.90 2.28 -23.01
CA ARG A 184 -5.07 1.68 -22.36
C ARG A 184 -4.81 0.23 -21.92
N GLY A 185 -4.33 -0.60 -22.82
CA GLY A 185 -4.00 -2.00 -22.51
C GLY A 185 -2.90 -2.15 -21.45
N ILE A 186 -1.84 -1.34 -21.54
CA ILE A 186 -0.75 -1.35 -20.54
C ILE A 186 -1.26 -0.90 -19.18
N THR A 187 -2.11 0.13 -19.10
CA THR A 187 -2.67 0.54 -17.81
C THR A 187 -3.53 -0.55 -17.18
N ALA A 188 -4.29 -1.29 -17.97
CA ALA A 188 -5.04 -2.44 -17.46
C ALA A 188 -4.11 -3.55 -16.96
N LEU A 189 -3.02 -3.86 -17.67
CA LEU A 189 -2.00 -4.81 -17.22
C LEU A 189 -1.30 -4.38 -15.93
N LEU A 190 -0.99 -3.10 -15.79
CA LEU A 190 -0.44 -2.55 -14.55
C LEU A 190 -1.44 -2.71 -13.40
N ILE A 191 -2.72 -2.41 -13.62
CA ILE A 191 -3.77 -2.57 -12.61
C ILE A 191 -4.00 -4.06 -12.26
N LEU A 192 -3.82 -4.99 -13.21
CA LEU A 192 -3.86 -6.45 -12.99
C LEU A 192 -2.60 -6.97 -12.27
N SER A 193 -1.54 -6.18 -12.27
CA SER A 193 -0.26 -6.46 -11.59
C SER A 193 -0.11 -5.77 -10.24
N THR A 194 -1.14 -5.02 -9.81
CA THR A 194 -1.19 -4.29 -8.54
C THR A 194 -2.32 -4.79 -7.64
N THR A 195 -2.09 -4.75 -6.33
CA THR A 195 -3.10 -5.06 -5.32
C THR A 195 -4.12 -3.93 -5.16
N GLN A 196 -5.29 -4.27 -4.63
CA GLN A 196 -6.27 -3.30 -4.17
C GLN A 196 -6.17 -3.17 -2.66
N LEU A 197 -5.77 -1.98 -2.19
CA LEU A 197 -5.66 -1.64 -0.78
C LEU A 197 -6.71 -0.58 -0.46
N ALA A 198 -7.54 -0.87 0.54
CA ALA A 198 -8.44 0.12 1.13
C ALA A 198 -7.89 0.54 2.49
N LEU A 199 -7.93 1.84 2.77
CA LEU A 199 -7.70 2.34 4.13
C LEU A 199 -9.01 2.18 4.90
N VAL A 200 -9.01 1.36 5.95
CA VAL A 200 -10.18 1.07 6.79
C VAL A 200 -9.92 1.62 8.19
N GLU A 201 -10.96 2.17 8.80
CA GLU A 201 -10.97 2.65 10.18
C GLU A 201 -11.87 1.74 11.03
N PRO A 202 -11.35 0.59 11.54
CA PRO A 202 -12.15 -0.34 12.34
C PRO A 202 -12.58 0.24 13.69
N THR A 203 -11.82 1.17 14.26
CA THR A 203 -12.16 1.91 15.48
C THR A 203 -11.80 3.39 15.30
N PRO A 204 -12.52 4.33 15.95
CA PRO A 204 -12.13 5.73 15.93
C PRO A 204 -10.68 5.85 16.37
N SER A 205 -9.83 6.52 15.59
CA SER A 205 -8.38 6.69 15.79
C SER A 205 -7.44 5.53 15.39
N GLN A 206 -7.95 4.40 14.90
CA GLN A 206 -7.10 3.34 14.33
C GLN A 206 -7.36 3.19 12.83
N THR A 207 -6.36 3.44 12.01
CA THR A 207 -6.42 3.19 10.56
C THR A 207 -5.50 2.03 10.19
N ARG A 208 -5.96 1.18 9.26
CA ARG A 208 -5.13 0.11 8.70
C ARG A 208 -5.43 -0.11 7.23
N PHE A 209 -4.43 -0.58 6.50
CA PHE A 209 -4.66 -1.09 5.15
C PHE A 209 -5.32 -2.47 5.21
N ALA A 210 -6.43 -2.62 4.51
CA ALA A 210 -7.08 -3.89 4.28
C ALA A 210 -6.92 -4.29 2.81
N CYS A 211 -6.52 -5.55 2.58
CA CYS A 211 -6.53 -6.13 1.25
C CYS A 211 -7.99 -6.38 0.83
N VAL A 212 -8.40 -5.77 -0.28
CA VAL A 212 -9.73 -5.99 -0.84
C VAL A 212 -9.58 -6.86 -2.08
N SER A 213 -10.24 -8.01 -2.10
CA SER A 213 -10.25 -8.87 -3.28
C SER A 213 -11.02 -8.20 -4.42
N ARG A 214 -10.46 -8.19 -5.62
CA ARG A 214 -11.20 -7.78 -6.82
C ARG A 214 -12.34 -8.77 -7.09
N SER A 215 -13.50 -8.26 -7.49
CA SER A 215 -14.59 -9.13 -7.93
C SER A 215 -14.24 -9.84 -9.24
N TRP A 216 -14.74 -11.05 -9.44
CA TRP A 216 -14.50 -11.81 -10.67
C TRP A 216 -14.93 -11.05 -11.94
N LEU A 217 -16.03 -10.28 -11.87
CA LEU A 217 -16.46 -9.37 -12.95
C LEU A 217 -15.43 -8.26 -13.20
N GLY A 218 -14.88 -7.66 -12.15
CA GLY A 218 -13.82 -6.66 -12.28
C GLY A 218 -12.58 -7.23 -12.96
N SER A 219 -12.19 -8.46 -12.63
CA SER A 219 -11.09 -9.16 -13.27
C SER A 219 -11.39 -9.46 -14.75
N MET A 220 -12.61 -9.87 -15.09
CA MET A 220 -13.05 -10.08 -16.48
C MET A 220 -12.98 -8.81 -17.33
N VAL A 221 -13.49 -7.70 -16.81
CA VAL A 221 -13.45 -6.40 -17.50
C VAL A 221 -12.00 -5.96 -17.68
N LEU A 222 -11.19 -6.02 -16.63
CA LEU A 222 -9.80 -5.56 -16.72
C LEU A 222 -8.93 -6.46 -17.60
N ALA A 223 -9.15 -7.77 -17.58
CA ALA A 223 -8.52 -8.70 -18.53
C ALA A 223 -8.93 -8.36 -19.97
N GLY A 224 -10.20 -7.98 -20.20
CA GLY A 224 -10.69 -7.50 -21.49
C GLY A 224 -9.95 -6.24 -21.93
N GLU A 225 -9.79 -5.27 -21.03
CA GLU A 225 -9.01 -4.06 -21.28
C GLU A 225 -7.52 -4.37 -21.55
N ALA A 226 -6.93 -5.35 -20.87
CA ALA A 226 -5.55 -5.74 -21.15
C ALA A 226 -5.39 -6.26 -22.59
N THR A 227 -6.40 -6.91 -23.19
CA THR A 227 -6.33 -7.43 -24.57
C THR A 227 -6.14 -6.37 -25.65
N TRP A 228 -6.31 -5.08 -25.35
CA TRP A 228 -5.96 -4.00 -26.30
C TRP A 228 -4.50 -4.07 -26.75
N VAL A 229 -3.58 -4.56 -25.89
CA VAL A 229 -2.17 -4.79 -26.26
C VAL A 229 -2.06 -5.80 -27.40
N LEU A 230 -2.88 -6.86 -27.38
CA LEU A 230 -2.91 -7.87 -28.43
C LEU A 230 -3.47 -7.34 -29.73
N TYR A 231 -4.51 -6.51 -29.72
CA TYR A 231 -5.03 -5.91 -30.95
C TYR A 231 -3.97 -5.05 -31.64
N VAL A 232 -3.22 -4.25 -30.88
CA VAL A 232 -2.11 -3.46 -31.42
C VAL A 232 -0.99 -4.37 -31.95
N GLY A 233 -0.62 -5.41 -31.20
CA GLY A 233 0.40 -6.38 -31.60
C GLY A 233 0.02 -7.14 -32.88
N HIS A 234 -1.22 -7.62 -32.98
CA HIS A 234 -1.74 -8.29 -34.18
C HIS A 234 -1.78 -7.38 -35.39
N ASP A 235 -2.05 -6.10 -35.19
CA ASP A 235 -2.06 -5.15 -36.30
C ASP A 235 -0.63 -4.93 -36.86
N PHE A 236 0.39 -4.84 -36.00
CA PHE A 236 1.78 -4.85 -36.46
C PHE A 236 2.16 -6.18 -37.15
N LEU A 237 1.72 -7.31 -36.60
CA LEU A 237 1.94 -8.64 -37.19
C LEU A 237 1.20 -8.82 -38.52
N ALA A 238 0.07 -8.14 -38.71
CA ALA A 238 -0.71 -8.23 -39.95
C ALA A 238 0.08 -7.72 -41.16
N ILE A 239 1.03 -6.80 -40.97
CA ILE A 239 1.96 -6.35 -42.02
C ILE A 239 2.79 -7.54 -42.55
N ALA A 240 3.10 -8.52 -41.71
CA ALA A 240 3.92 -9.68 -42.07
C ALA A 240 3.09 -10.94 -42.39
N ALA A 241 1.95 -11.16 -41.72
CA ALA A 241 1.15 -12.39 -41.78
C ALA A 241 -0.18 -12.25 -42.59
N ASP A 242 -0.50 -11.02 -43.01
CA ASP A 242 -1.63 -10.60 -43.85
C ASP A 242 -2.94 -11.37 -43.58
N ARG A 243 -3.23 -12.37 -44.42
CA ARG A 243 -4.53 -13.06 -44.48
C ARG A 243 -4.81 -13.97 -43.29
N ARG A 244 -3.78 -14.45 -42.58
CA ARG A 244 -3.96 -15.36 -41.41
C ARG A 244 -4.48 -14.65 -40.17
N THR A 245 -4.26 -13.34 -40.06
CA THR A 245 -4.65 -12.50 -38.90
C THR A 245 -6.16 -12.49 -38.62
N LYS A 246 -6.98 -12.86 -39.62
CA LYS A 246 -8.43 -13.00 -39.48
C LYS A 246 -8.83 -14.27 -38.72
N LEU A 247 -8.05 -15.35 -38.85
CA LEU A 247 -8.34 -16.64 -38.22
C LEU A 247 -7.75 -16.72 -36.80
N TYR A 248 -6.43 -16.57 -36.63
CA TYR A 248 -5.80 -16.67 -35.31
C TYR A 248 -6.10 -15.50 -34.36
N GLY A 249 -6.45 -14.32 -34.88
CA GLY A 249 -6.59 -13.09 -34.07
C GLY A 249 -7.68 -13.19 -32.99
N PRO A 250 -8.95 -13.51 -33.33
CA PRO A 250 -10.01 -13.68 -32.33
C PRO A 250 -9.71 -14.81 -31.33
N LEU A 251 -9.17 -15.93 -31.82
CA LEU A 251 -8.83 -17.09 -30.98
C LEU A 251 -7.76 -16.73 -29.94
N SER A 252 -6.67 -16.08 -30.37
CA SER A 252 -5.60 -15.65 -29.45
C SER A 252 -6.07 -14.63 -28.42
N CYS A 253 -6.93 -13.69 -28.79
CA CYS A 253 -7.52 -12.75 -27.84
C CYS A 253 -8.42 -13.45 -26.81
N LEU A 254 -9.23 -14.42 -27.24
CA LEU A 254 -10.08 -15.21 -26.34
C LEU A 254 -9.25 -16.05 -25.37
N VAL A 255 -8.25 -16.77 -25.88
CA VAL A 255 -7.34 -17.61 -25.07
C VAL A 255 -6.56 -16.74 -24.08
N ALA A 256 -6.02 -15.62 -24.53
CA ALA A 256 -5.32 -14.68 -23.66
C ALA A 256 -6.24 -14.11 -22.59
N TRP A 257 -7.47 -13.71 -22.96
CA TRP A 257 -8.44 -13.20 -22.00
C TRP A 257 -8.76 -14.23 -20.91
N ILE A 258 -9.03 -15.49 -21.29
CA ILE A 258 -9.25 -16.59 -20.33
C ILE A 258 -8.01 -16.76 -19.43
N ALA A 259 -6.81 -16.81 -20.00
CA ALA A 259 -5.58 -16.97 -19.24
C ALA A 259 -5.36 -15.84 -18.24
N LEU A 260 -5.62 -14.58 -18.61
CA LEU A 260 -5.52 -13.42 -17.72
C LEU A 260 -6.55 -13.49 -16.58
N VAL A 261 -7.81 -13.83 -16.89
CA VAL A 261 -8.86 -13.97 -15.87
C VAL A 261 -8.52 -15.08 -14.88
N VAL A 262 -8.13 -16.26 -15.38
CA VAL A 262 -7.75 -17.39 -14.53
C VAL A 262 -6.54 -17.04 -13.67
N THR A 263 -5.52 -16.40 -14.23
CA THR A 263 -4.32 -15.98 -13.48
C THR A 263 -4.66 -14.95 -12.40
N ASP A 264 -5.57 -14.02 -12.67
CA ASP A 264 -5.99 -13.01 -11.68
C ASP A 264 -6.81 -13.60 -10.54
N VAL A 265 -7.69 -14.55 -10.84
CA VAL A 265 -8.55 -15.21 -9.84
C VAL A 265 -7.79 -16.24 -9.00
N VAL A 266 -6.96 -17.07 -9.63
CA VAL A 266 -6.24 -18.17 -8.95
C VAL A 266 -5.03 -17.66 -8.19
N TRP A 267 -4.33 -16.67 -8.74
CA TRP A 267 -3.11 -16.13 -8.16
C TRP A 267 -3.21 -14.60 -8.03
N PRO A 268 -4.00 -14.08 -7.07
CA PRO A 268 -4.13 -12.64 -6.86
C PRO A 268 -2.84 -12.03 -6.30
N VAL A 269 -2.56 -10.77 -6.65
CA VAL A 269 -1.38 -10.05 -6.14
C VAL A 269 -1.56 -9.75 -4.65
N GLN A 270 -0.52 -9.99 -3.86
CA GLN A 270 -0.48 -9.64 -2.44
C GLN A 270 0.49 -8.47 -2.21
N PRO A 271 0.17 -7.52 -1.30
CA PRO A 271 1.06 -6.42 -0.99
C PRO A 271 2.25 -6.93 -0.17
N ALA A 272 3.42 -6.35 -0.40
CA ALA A 272 4.60 -6.59 0.43
C ALA A 272 4.91 -5.32 1.23
N ALA A 273 5.00 -5.43 2.55
CA ALA A 273 5.37 -4.31 3.40
C ALA A 273 6.67 -4.64 4.13
N PHE A 274 7.65 -3.75 4.02
CA PHE A 274 8.91 -3.82 4.74
C PHE A 274 9.01 -2.64 5.67
N LEU A 275 9.13 -2.89 6.97
CA LEU A 275 9.27 -1.84 7.98
C LEU A 275 10.76 -1.68 8.30
N SER A 276 11.30 -0.51 8.02
CA SER A 276 12.68 -0.14 8.33
C SER A 276 12.67 1.32 8.70
N ARG A 277 12.65 1.61 10.00
CA ARG A 277 12.64 2.97 10.51
C ARG A 277 14.08 3.49 10.53
N GLN A 278 14.38 4.39 9.62
CA GLN A 278 15.64 5.13 9.55
C GLN A 278 15.33 6.61 9.44
N CYS A 279 15.81 7.39 10.39
CA CYS A 279 15.70 8.84 10.36
C CYS A 279 17.09 9.42 10.17
N THR A 280 17.24 10.28 9.17
CA THR A 280 18.46 11.05 8.94
C THR A 280 18.15 12.52 9.15
N ALA A 281 18.88 13.17 10.04
CA ALA A 281 18.84 14.62 10.17
C ALA A 281 19.58 15.22 8.96
N GLN A 282 18.85 15.90 8.08
CA GLN A 282 19.45 16.62 6.96
C GLN A 282 19.45 18.11 7.33
N ASP A 283 20.60 18.57 7.82
CA ASP A 283 20.77 19.82 8.56
C ASP A 283 19.81 19.91 9.75
N MET A 284 20.33 19.68 10.97
CA MET A 284 19.55 19.57 12.22
C MET A 284 18.54 20.72 12.46
N ASN A 285 18.75 21.88 11.82
CA ASN A 285 17.90 23.06 11.92
C ASN A 285 16.84 23.21 10.80
N GLN A 286 16.81 22.33 9.79
CA GLN A 286 15.92 22.45 8.64
C GLN A 286 14.90 21.32 8.56
N SER A 287 15.33 20.06 8.60
CA SER A 287 14.39 18.93 8.53
C SER A 287 15.01 17.60 8.99
N VAL A 288 14.16 16.72 9.51
CA VAL A 288 14.48 15.30 9.72
C VAL A 288 13.73 14.50 8.68
N GLN A 289 14.46 13.73 7.87
CA GLN A 289 13.86 12.82 6.90
C GLN A 289 13.80 11.42 7.52
N CYS A 290 12.59 10.95 7.83
CA CYS A 290 12.36 9.60 8.31
C CYS A 290 11.76 8.72 7.21
N SER A 291 12.46 7.65 6.86
CA SER A 291 11.89 6.51 6.13
C SER A 291 11.41 5.50 7.16
N SER A 292 10.11 5.24 7.25
CA SER A 292 9.55 4.28 8.22
C SER A 292 9.40 2.87 7.64
N GLY A 293 9.16 2.78 6.33
CA GLY A 293 8.98 1.52 5.61
C GLY A 293 8.64 1.71 4.14
N VAL A 294 8.70 0.60 3.40
CA VAL A 294 8.38 0.54 1.97
C VAL A 294 7.19 -0.38 1.77
N LEU A 295 6.14 0.13 1.12
CA LEU A 295 4.95 -0.63 0.75
C LEU A 295 4.97 -0.92 -0.77
N GLY A 296 5.23 -2.17 -1.13
CA GLY A 296 5.12 -2.70 -2.47
C GLY A 296 3.68 -3.09 -2.80
N ILE A 297 3.03 -2.31 -3.67
CA ILE A 297 1.63 -2.52 -4.10
C ILE A 297 1.56 -3.38 -5.36
N GLY A 298 2.61 -3.42 -6.17
CA GLY A 298 2.63 -4.15 -7.44
C GLY A 298 3.90 -4.96 -7.64
N HIS A 299 3.83 -5.91 -8.58
CA HIS A 299 4.93 -6.79 -8.90
C HIS A 299 5.26 -6.75 -10.40
N PHE A 300 6.43 -6.20 -10.75
CA PHE A 300 6.86 -6.08 -12.16
C PHE A 300 6.97 -7.44 -12.85
N GLY A 301 7.45 -8.47 -12.13
CA GLY A 301 7.53 -9.83 -12.66
C GLY A 301 6.19 -10.38 -13.12
N ARG A 302 5.09 -10.03 -12.43
CA ARG A 302 3.74 -10.44 -12.83
C ARG A 302 3.32 -9.75 -14.13
N CYS A 303 3.61 -8.45 -14.29
CA CYS A 303 3.33 -7.73 -15.53
C CYS A 303 4.02 -8.42 -16.72
N CYS A 304 5.29 -8.82 -16.55
CA CYS A 304 6.02 -9.60 -17.55
C CYS A 304 5.36 -10.96 -17.83
N VAL A 305 4.95 -11.70 -16.80
CA VAL A 305 4.26 -12.99 -16.97
C VAL A 305 2.95 -12.83 -17.75
N LEU A 306 2.14 -11.82 -17.42
CA LEU A 306 0.88 -11.55 -18.12
C LEU A 306 1.13 -11.20 -19.59
N LEU A 307 2.12 -10.35 -19.89
CA LEU A 307 2.54 -10.05 -21.26
C LEU A 307 3.02 -11.30 -22.01
N MET A 308 3.81 -12.16 -21.34
CA MET A 308 4.28 -13.41 -21.93
C MET A 308 3.13 -14.37 -22.22
N LEU A 309 2.13 -14.47 -21.34
CA LEU A 309 0.92 -15.28 -21.57
C LEU A 309 0.15 -14.80 -22.81
N MET A 310 0.01 -13.49 -22.98
CA MET A 310 -0.62 -12.91 -24.18
C MET A 310 0.19 -13.22 -25.44
N GLY A 311 1.51 -13.13 -25.38
CA GLY A 311 2.41 -13.50 -26.48
C GLY A 311 2.31 -14.98 -26.85
N ILE A 312 2.36 -15.88 -25.86
CA ILE A 312 2.21 -17.33 -26.04
C ILE A 312 0.84 -17.66 -26.65
N ALA A 313 -0.24 -17.05 -26.16
CA ALA A 313 -1.57 -17.25 -26.73
C ALA A 313 -1.65 -16.85 -28.21
N SER A 314 -0.95 -15.77 -28.60
CA SER A 314 -0.84 -15.35 -30.00
C SER A 314 -0.06 -16.36 -30.85
N VAL A 315 1.09 -16.82 -30.35
CA VAL A 315 1.92 -17.81 -31.04
C VAL A 315 1.17 -19.13 -31.20
N VAL A 316 0.58 -19.67 -30.14
CA VAL A 316 -0.18 -20.93 -30.17
C VAL A 316 -1.33 -20.85 -31.17
N ALA A 317 -2.10 -19.77 -31.18
CA ALA A 317 -3.19 -19.59 -32.14
C ALA A 317 -2.68 -19.54 -33.59
N MET A 318 -1.52 -18.90 -33.83
CA MET A 318 -0.88 -18.91 -35.16
C MET A 318 -0.43 -20.31 -35.56
N TRP A 319 0.14 -21.10 -34.64
CA TRP A 319 0.55 -22.49 -34.91
C TRP A 319 -0.64 -23.40 -35.20
N THR A 320 -1.73 -23.30 -34.44
CA THR A 320 -2.94 -24.10 -34.68
C THR A 320 -3.55 -23.80 -36.05
N ASP A 321 -3.53 -22.53 -36.48
CA ASP A 321 -3.96 -22.14 -37.82
C ASP A 321 -3.08 -22.78 -38.91
N VAL A 322 -1.76 -22.71 -38.75
CA VAL A 322 -0.80 -23.29 -39.71
C VAL A 322 -1.00 -24.80 -39.81
N CYS A 323 -1.13 -25.49 -38.68
CA CYS A 323 -1.37 -26.93 -38.63
C CYS A 323 -2.74 -27.35 -39.16
N ALA A 324 -3.77 -26.50 -39.06
CA ALA A 324 -5.08 -26.77 -39.64
C ALA A 324 -5.10 -26.61 -41.16
N VAL A 325 -4.24 -25.74 -41.71
CA VAL A 325 -4.14 -25.50 -43.16
C VAL A 325 -3.20 -26.50 -43.85
N LEU A 326 -2.14 -26.97 -43.19
CA LEU A 326 -1.20 -27.97 -43.74
C LEU A 326 -1.83 -29.28 -44.27
N PRO A 327 -2.82 -29.92 -43.61
CA PRO A 327 -3.47 -31.13 -44.13
C PRO A 327 -4.47 -30.85 -45.28
N SER A 328 -4.69 -29.58 -45.66
CA SER A 328 -5.60 -29.17 -46.73
C SER A 328 -4.91 -28.80 -48.05
N LEU A 329 -3.59 -28.92 -48.12
CA LEU A 329 -2.82 -28.78 -49.36
C LEU A 329 -2.72 -30.16 -50.07
N PRO A 330 -3.22 -30.29 -51.31
CA PRO A 330 -3.16 -31.55 -52.07
C PRO A 330 -1.75 -31.95 -52.50
#